data_AF-A0A6A5BD78-F1
#
_entry.id   AF-A0A6A5BD78-F1
#
_cell.length_a   1.000
_cell.length_b   1.000
_cell.length_c   1.000
_cell.angle_alpha   90.00
_cell.angle_beta   90.00
_cell.angle_gamma   90.00
#
_symmetry.space_group_name_H-M   'P 1'
#
loop_
_entity.id
_entity.type
_entity.pdbx_description
1 polymer ?
#
loop_
_entity_poly.entity_id
_entity_poly.type
_entity_poly.pdbx_seq_one_letter_code
_entity_poly.pdbx_strand_id
1 'polypeptide(L)'
;MNNRLKELRKKAQGRADDLDDITLQEKYEIGDLEHAEGGYAGGRLIPKESEFVSDFLSQVTEIKIRINKIDENATLMEKTYNSIIAEVKKESNTKAFKQKVATISDEIDADMRFVKRSLEEMAQTNKTLEEFSAERRMRENQQASLTQSFFSVVQRFNGIQAACKARYKDDLMRNLRNIYSEEEKSDEELNEMIETGQIQEGNLYGKYLLKNSAQNTIKATYSEIKETHEDLKRLELSMNELQDMFRDLHTLILMQQDLIDNIEDNVLRSIDFTEKGVQNIKTAKKIGDKTRNAKCVLLVIVVVIAIVVILIAAGVIAVAVPLGILKK
;
A
#
# COMPACT_ATOMS: atom_id res chain seq x y z
N MET A 1 -29.22 32.32 -14.92
CA MET A 1 -28.47 31.05 -15.03
C MET A 1 -27.67 30.92 -16.34
N ASN A 2 -28.18 31.37 -17.50
CA ASN A 2 -27.49 31.24 -18.80
C ASN A 2 -26.22 32.09 -19.02
N ASN A 3 -25.99 33.17 -18.27
CA ASN A 3 -24.77 33.99 -18.44
C ASN A 3 -23.52 33.36 -17.81
N ARG A 4 -23.65 32.71 -16.64
CA ARG A 4 -22.51 32.04 -15.98
C ARG A 4 -22.01 30.83 -16.76
N LEU A 5 -22.91 30.09 -17.41
CA LEU A 5 -22.53 28.97 -18.29
C LEU A 5 -21.75 29.46 -19.53
N LYS A 6 -22.10 30.62 -20.09
CA LYS A 6 -21.34 31.22 -21.20
C LYS A 6 -19.96 31.72 -20.76
N GLU A 7 -19.87 32.33 -19.58
CA GLU A 7 -18.58 32.74 -18.98
C GLU A 7 -17.66 31.55 -18.71
N LEU A 8 -18.20 30.47 -18.12
CA LEU A 8 -17.42 29.26 -17.84
C LEU A 8 -16.94 28.58 -19.13
N ARG A 9 -17.75 28.60 -20.20
CA ARG A 9 -17.34 28.07 -21.51
C ARG A 9 -16.24 28.92 -22.14
N LYS A 10 -16.35 30.26 -22.08
CA LYS A 10 -15.34 31.17 -22.61
C LYS A 10 -14.02 31.08 -21.83
N LYS A 11 -14.09 30.85 -20.51
CA LYS A 11 -12.93 30.65 -19.63
C LYS A 11 -12.28 29.28 -19.82
N ALA A 12 -13.06 28.24 -20.12
CA ALA A 12 -12.55 26.93 -20.49
C ALA A 12 -11.88 26.93 -21.87
N GLN A 13 -12.40 27.72 -22.80
CA GLN A 13 -11.87 27.82 -24.16
C GLN A 13 -10.56 28.61 -24.21
N GLY A 14 -10.46 29.74 -23.49
CA GLY A 14 -9.17 30.44 -23.35
C GLY A 14 -8.08 29.61 -22.65
N ARG A 15 -8.46 28.72 -21.73
CA ARG A 15 -7.52 27.82 -21.05
C ARG A 15 -7.06 26.64 -21.91
N ALA A 16 -7.85 26.25 -22.92
CA ALA A 16 -7.46 25.25 -23.90
C ALA A 16 -6.47 25.83 -24.93
N ASP A 17 -6.68 27.09 -25.35
CA ASP A 17 -5.75 27.80 -26.23
C ASP A 17 -4.39 28.03 -25.55
N ASP A 18 -4.35 28.32 -24.24
CA ASP A 18 -3.09 28.42 -23.45
C ASP A 18 -2.36 27.07 -23.31
N LEU A 19 -3.09 25.94 -23.31
CA LEU A 19 -2.51 24.59 -23.23
C LEU A 19 -1.88 24.15 -24.55
N ASP A 20 -2.45 24.58 -25.69
CA ASP A 20 -1.90 24.34 -27.03
C ASP A 20 -0.64 25.20 -27.29
N ASP A 21 -0.55 26.41 -26.71
CA ASP A 21 0.64 27.28 -26.80
C ASP A 21 1.82 26.72 -25.98
N ILE A 22 1.55 26.17 -24.78
CA ILE A 22 2.56 25.49 -23.95
C ILE A 22 3.08 24.21 -24.63
N THR A 23 2.22 23.45 -25.31
CA THR A 23 2.65 22.25 -26.07
C THR A 23 3.38 22.58 -27.37
N LEU A 24 3.21 23.79 -27.92
CA LEU A 24 4.01 24.28 -29.04
C LEU A 24 5.39 24.80 -28.60
N GLN A 25 5.51 25.41 -27.41
CA GLN A 25 6.80 25.79 -26.83
C GLN A 25 7.69 24.59 -26.49
N GLU A 26 7.12 23.49 -25.98
CA GLU A 26 7.87 22.23 -25.75
C GLU A 26 8.31 21.54 -27.05
N LYS A 27 7.74 21.91 -28.20
CA LYS A 27 8.08 21.33 -29.51
C LYS A 27 9.27 22.01 -30.20
N TYR A 28 9.74 23.16 -29.69
CA TYR A 28 10.84 23.94 -30.28
C TYR A 28 12.20 23.76 -29.58
N GLU A 29 12.32 22.92 -28.55
CA GLU A 29 13.61 22.61 -27.90
C GLU A 29 14.19 21.21 -28.22
N ILE A 30 13.59 20.46 -29.17
CA ILE A 30 14.11 19.13 -29.60
C ILE A 30 14.55 19.17 -31.07
N GLY A 31 15.24 20.23 -31.47
CA GLY A 31 15.80 20.37 -32.81
C GLY A 31 17.03 21.23 -32.77
N ASP A 32 18.16 20.66 -32.29
CA ASP A 32 19.53 21.06 -32.64
C ASP A 32 20.54 20.20 -31.85
N LEU A 33 20.70 18.93 -32.24
CA LEU A 33 21.86 18.12 -31.85
C LEU A 33 22.28 17.20 -33.03
N GLU A 34 22.33 17.75 -34.24
CA GLU A 34 23.08 17.17 -35.35
C GLU A 34 24.09 18.22 -35.86
N HIS A 35 25.28 18.22 -35.25
CA HIS A 35 26.57 18.44 -35.92
C HIS A 35 27.70 18.61 -34.89
N ALA A 36 28.38 17.49 -34.57
CA ALA A 36 29.77 17.50 -34.15
C ALA A 36 30.37 16.11 -34.39
N GLU A 37 30.72 15.82 -35.64
CA GLU A 37 31.75 14.83 -35.94
C GLU A 37 33.10 15.39 -35.46
N GLY A 38 33.75 14.67 -34.56
CA GLY A 38 35.05 15.01 -34.02
C GLY A 38 35.44 14.00 -32.95
N GLY A 39 36.04 12.89 -33.38
CA GLY A 39 36.38 11.78 -32.50
C GLY A 39 37.45 12.14 -31.48
N TYR A 40 37.24 11.73 -30.23
CA TYR A 40 38.28 11.24 -29.33
C TYR A 40 37.66 10.20 -28.40
N ALA A 41 38.37 9.08 -28.26
CA ALA A 41 38.00 7.95 -27.43
C ALA A 41 37.83 8.34 -25.96
N GLY A 42 36.68 8.01 -25.40
CA GLY A 42 36.39 8.12 -23.97
C GLY A 42 35.05 7.46 -23.70
N GLY A 43 35.06 6.22 -23.22
CA GLY A 43 33.85 5.47 -22.90
C GLY A 43 33.01 6.23 -21.87
N ARG A 44 31.88 6.79 -22.30
CA ARG A 44 30.86 7.32 -21.40
C ARG A 44 30.08 6.13 -20.87
N LEU A 45 30.51 5.62 -19.71
CA LEU A 45 29.72 4.75 -18.85
C LEU A 45 28.36 5.44 -18.61
N ILE A 46 27.28 4.88 -19.13
CA ILE A 46 25.93 5.23 -18.68
C ILE A 46 25.85 4.75 -17.23
N PRO A 47 25.75 5.62 -16.20
CA PRO A 47 25.93 5.20 -14.81
C PRO A 47 24.67 4.53 -14.22
N LYS A 48 24.87 3.80 -13.12
CA LYS A 48 23.96 3.12 -12.17
C LYS A 48 22.68 3.86 -11.70
N GLU A 49 22.40 5.04 -12.21
CA GLU A 49 21.36 5.96 -11.74
C GLU A 49 19.94 5.43 -12.04
N SER A 50 19.73 4.71 -13.16
CA SER A 50 18.39 4.20 -13.53
C SER A 50 17.92 2.99 -12.71
N GLU A 51 18.85 2.16 -12.23
CA GLU A 51 18.52 0.95 -11.45
C GLU A 51 18.13 1.34 -10.02
N PHE A 52 18.89 2.26 -9.41
CA PHE A 52 18.59 2.80 -8.08
C PHE A 52 17.24 3.55 -8.02
N VAL A 53 16.95 4.39 -9.02
CA VAL A 53 15.65 5.09 -9.10
C VAL A 53 14.51 4.07 -9.28
N SER A 54 14.73 3.01 -10.03
CA SER A 54 13.76 1.92 -10.19
C SER A 54 13.47 1.19 -8.87
N ASP A 55 14.50 0.89 -8.08
CA ASP A 55 14.34 0.20 -6.79
C ASP A 55 13.57 1.05 -5.78
N PHE A 56 13.90 2.35 -5.71
CA PHE A 56 13.16 3.30 -4.88
C PHE A 56 11.68 3.38 -5.25
N LEU A 57 11.37 3.55 -6.54
CA LEU A 57 10.00 3.66 -7.01
C LEU A 57 9.22 2.35 -6.81
N SER A 58 9.89 1.20 -6.91
CA SER A 58 9.32 -0.10 -6.56
C SER A 58 8.96 -0.16 -5.07
N GLN A 59 9.85 0.28 -4.19
CA GLN A 59 9.58 0.36 -2.74
C GLN A 59 8.39 1.27 -2.44
N VAL A 60 8.35 2.48 -3.01
CA VAL A 60 7.22 3.41 -2.89
C VAL A 60 5.90 2.76 -3.34
N THR A 61 5.94 2.05 -4.47
CA THR A 61 4.76 1.37 -5.02
C THR A 61 4.28 0.25 -4.10
N GLU A 62 5.19 -0.57 -3.56
CA GLU A 62 4.82 -1.63 -2.62
C GLU A 62 4.18 -1.08 -1.34
N ILE A 63 4.75 0.00 -0.78
CA ILE A 63 4.17 0.68 0.39
C ILE A 63 2.75 1.16 0.09
N LYS A 64 2.53 1.84 -1.05
CA LYS A 64 1.18 2.30 -1.45
C LYS A 64 0.17 1.16 -1.54
N ILE A 65 0.57 0.03 -2.15
CA ILE A 65 -0.30 -1.15 -2.25
C ILE A 65 -0.71 -1.65 -0.87
N ARG A 66 0.23 -1.73 0.08
CA ARG A 66 -0.07 -2.20 1.43
C ARG A 66 -0.92 -1.22 2.22
N ILE A 67 -0.70 0.09 2.06
CA ILE A 67 -1.59 1.11 2.65
C ILE A 67 -3.02 0.91 2.15
N ASN A 68 -3.22 0.70 0.84
CA ASN A 68 -4.55 0.44 0.28
C ASN A 68 -5.15 -0.89 0.80
N LYS A 69 -4.32 -1.94 0.95
CA LYS A 69 -4.80 -3.21 1.53
C LYS A 69 -5.28 -3.07 2.96
N ILE A 70 -4.57 -2.31 3.80
CA ILE A 70 -5.01 -2.02 5.17
C ILE A 70 -6.40 -1.36 5.12
N ASP A 71 -6.57 -0.41 4.21
CA ASP A 71 -7.81 0.35 4.01
C ASP A 71 -8.99 -0.55 3.60
N GLU A 72 -8.76 -1.43 2.62
CA GLU A 72 -9.73 -2.42 2.14
C GLU A 72 -10.07 -3.45 3.23
N ASN A 73 -9.05 -3.97 3.92
CA ASN A 73 -9.22 -4.94 5.00
C ASN A 73 -9.95 -4.34 6.20
N ALA A 74 -9.66 -3.08 6.56
CA ALA A 74 -10.42 -2.36 7.60
C ALA A 74 -11.91 -2.28 7.25
N THR A 75 -12.23 -1.97 5.99
CA THR A 75 -13.62 -1.92 5.50
C THR A 75 -14.27 -3.31 5.51
N LEU A 76 -13.52 -4.35 5.13
CA LEU A 76 -14.00 -5.72 5.15
C LEU A 76 -14.24 -6.21 6.59
N MET A 77 -13.38 -5.83 7.52
CA MET A 77 -13.51 -6.13 8.94
C MET A 77 -14.80 -5.49 9.50
N GLU A 78 -15.04 -4.21 9.22
CA GLU A 78 -16.29 -3.52 9.60
C GLU A 78 -17.54 -4.26 9.10
N LYS A 79 -17.56 -4.64 7.82
CA LYS A 79 -18.66 -5.41 7.23
C LYS A 79 -18.84 -6.75 7.93
N THR A 80 -17.74 -7.45 8.23
CA THR A 80 -17.78 -8.76 8.89
C THR A 80 -18.30 -8.63 10.32
N TYR A 81 -17.90 -7.60 11.06
CA TYR A 81 -18.46 -7.30 12.39
C TYR A 81 -19.97 -7.03 12.32
N ASN A 82 -20.42 -6.20 11.37
CA ASN A 82 -21.84 -5.93 11.18
C ASN A 82 -22.62 -7.22 10.85
N SER A 83 -22.03 -8.15 10.09
CA SER A 83 -22.62 -9.47 9.84
C SER A 83 -22.68 -10.34 11.10
N ILE A 84 -21.66 -10.34 11.97
CA ILE A 84 -21.69 -11.08 13.24
C ILE A 84 -22.87 -10.62 14.11
N ILE A 85 -23.08 -9.31 14.18
CA ILE A 85 -24.14 -8.69 15.00
C ILE A 85 -25.52 -8.91 14.37
N ALA A 86 -25.63 -8.92 13.04
CA ALA A 86 -26.90 -9.14 12.35
C ALA A 86 -27.36 -10.61 12.40
N GLU A 87 -26.42 -11.56 12.31
CA GLU A 87 -26.72 -12.98 12.08
C GLU A 87 -26.96 -13.81 13.37
N VAL A 88 -27.35 -13.16 14.47
CA VAL A 88 -27.50 -13.66 15.88
C VAL A 88 -28.36 -14.94 16.06
N LYS A 89 -28.81 -15.62 15.00
CA LYS A 89 -29.67 -16.81 15.05
C LYS A 89 -29.10 -18.09 14.42
N LYS A 90 -27.86 -18.11 13.90
CA LYS A 90 -27.20 -19.33 13.38
C LYS A 90 -25.74 -19.47 13.82
N GLU A 91 -25.51 -20.29 14.84
CA GLU A 91 -24.21 -20.58 15.49
C GLU A 91 -23.07 -20.94 14.49
N SER A 92 -23.38 -21.65 13.40
CA SER A 92 -22.37 -22.02 12.38
C SER A 92 -21.79 -20.83 11.63
N ASN A 93 -22.57 -19.77 11.39
CA ASN A 93 -22.12 -18.61 10.62
C ASN A 93 -21.28 -17.67 11.50
N THR A 94 -21.67 -17.51 12.76
CA THR A 94 -20.95 -16.66 13.74
C THR A 94 -19.50 -17.08 13.91
N LYS A 95 -19.23 -18.38 14.08
CA LYS A 95 -17.85 -18.88 14.22
C LYS A 95 -16.99 -18.61 12.98
N ALA A 96 -17.55 -18.80 11.78
CA ALA A 96 -16.85 -18.53 10.53
C ALA A 96 -16.52 -17.03 10.37
N PHE A 97 -17.45 -16.15 10.74
CA PHE A 97 -17.21 -14.71 10.72
C PHE A 97 -16.17 -14.27 11.74
N LYS A 98 -16.18 -14.82 12.97
CA LYS A 98 -15.14 -14.54 13.98
C LYS A 98 -13.76 -14.97 13.52
N GLN A 99 -13.64 -16.16 12.91
CA GLN A 99 -12.38 -16.60 12.31
C GLN A 99 -11.92 -15.65 11.20
N LYS A 100 -12.85 -15.19 10.36
CA LYS A 100 -12.56 -14.21 9.30
C LYS A 100 -12.06 -12.88 9.86
N VAL A 101 -12.66 -12.38 10.94
CA VAL A 101 -12.17 -11.17 11.63
C VAL A 101 -10.74 -11.36 12.12
N ALA A 102 -10.42 -12.49 12.75
CA ALA A 102 -9.07 -12.78 13.22
C ALA A 102 -8.06 -12.77 12.07
N THR A 103 -8.36 -13.44 10.95
CA THR A 103 -7.51 -13.44 9.76
C THR A 103 -7.29 -12.04 9.19
N ILE A 104 -8.36 -11.24 9.07
CA ILE A 104 -8.24 -9.86 8.57
C ILE A 104 -7.40 -9.00 9.53
N SER A 105 -7.52 -9.21 10.84
CA SER A 105 -6.69 -8.52 11.85
C SER A 105 -5.22 -8.84 11.66
N ASP A 106 -4.86 -10.12 11.55
CA ASP A 106 -3.48 -10.56 11.35
C ASP A 106 -2.88 -9.97 10.05
N GLU A 107 -3.67 -9.88 8.98
CA GLU A 107 -3.27 -9.27 7.72
C GLU A 107 -3.03 -7.76 7.86
N ILE A 108 -3.94 -7.04 8.51
CA ILE A 108 -3.79 -5.60 8.79
C ILE A 108 -2.52 -5.36 9.59
N ASP A 109 -2.31 -6.11 10.67
CA ASP A 109 -1.15 -5.94 11.54
C ASP A 109 0.16 -6.25 10.81
N ALA A 110 0.16 -7.26 9.93
CA ALA A 110 1.32 -7.58 9.09
C ALA A 110 1.64 -6.45 8.10
N ASP A 111 0.63 -5.91 7.42
CA ASP A 111 0.84 -4.81 6.47
C ASP A 111 1.23 -3.50 7.19
N MET A 112 0.65 -3.20 8.37
CA MET A 112 1.05 -2.05 9.18
C MET A 112 2.52 -2.14 9.61
N ARG A 113 2.95 -3.30 10.12
CA ARG A 113 4.36 -3.54 10.50
C ARG A 113 5.30 -3.39 9.32
N PHE A 114 4.90 -3.88 8.15
CA PHE A 114 5.68 -3.71 6.92
C PHE A 114 5.81 -2.23 6.55
N VAL A 115 4.68 -1.52 6.44
CA VAL A 115 4.67 -0.11 6.02
C VAL A 115 5.50 0.75 6.97
N LYS A 116 5.32 0.56 8.29
CA LYS A 116 6.13 1.24 9.31
C LYS A 116 7.62 1.04 9.06
N ARG A 117 8.07 -0.21 8.98
CA ARG A 117 9.49 -0.54 8.79
C ARG A 117 10.04 0.06 7.50
N SER A 118 9.31 -0.04 6.40
CA SER A 118 9.76 0.52 5.12
C SER A 118 9.86 2.04 5.15
N LEU A 119 8.97 2.74 5.86
CA LEU A 119 9.07 4.19 6.05
C LEU A 119 10.29 4.58 6.90
N GLU A 120 10.58 3.83 7.95
CA GLU A 120 11.78 4.03 8.78
C GLU A 120 13.07 3.78 7.98
N GLU A 121 13.11 2.72 7.16
CA GLU A 121 14.22 2.41 6.26
C GLU A 121 14.42 3.50 5.19
N MET A 122 13.33 4.03 4.62
CA MET A 122 13.37 5.19 3.72
C MET A 122 13.97 6.40 4.43
N ALA A 123 13.49 6.71 5.64
CA ALA A 123 13.99 7.83 6.44
C ALA A 123 15.49 7.71 6.72
N GLN A 124 15.95 6.51 7.07
CA GLN A 124 17.35 6.27 7.35
C GLN A 124 18.22 6.35 6.09
N THR A 125 17.73 5.81 4.97
CA THR A 125 18.41 5.91 3.67
C THR A 125 18.54 7.36 3.23
N ASN A 126 17.48 8.16 3.37
CA ASN A 126 17.45 9.56 2.96
C ASN A 126 18.52 10.39 3.70
N LYS A 127 18.79 10.08 4.99
CA LYS A 127 19.86 10.71 5.76
C LYS A 127 21.28 10.44 5.24
N THR A 128 21.48 9.33 4.51
CA THR A 128 22.80 8.99 3.94
C THR A 128 23.09 9.71 2.63
N LEU A 129 22.06 10.30 2.01
CA LEU A 129 22.19 11.07 0.78
C LEU A 129 22.66 12.49 1.07
N GLU A 130 23.32 13.10 0.09
CA GLU A 130 23.76 14.50 0.17
C GLU A 130 22.58 15.43 0.48
N GLU A 131 22.77 16.29 1.49
CA GLU A 131 21.72 17.09 2.14
C GLU A 131 20.89 17.94 1.18
N PHE A 132 21.50 18.46 0.11
CA PHE A 132 20.84 19.36 -0.84
C PHE A 132 20.60 18.72 -2.21
N SER A 133 20.80 17.41 -2.34
CA SER A 133 20.58 16.70 -3.61
C SER A 133 19.10 16.72 -4.01
N ALA A 134 18.84 16.77 -5.32
CA ALA A 134 17.49 16.65 -5.86
C ALA A 134 16.88 15.27 -5.53
N GLU A 135 17.72 14.24 -5.51
CA GLU A 135 17.34 12.87 -5.16
C GLU A 135 16.84 12.76 -3.72
N ARG A 136 17.58 13.32 -2.75
CA ARG A 136 17.17 13.33 -1.34
C ARG A 136 15.83 14.04 -1.16
N ARG A 137 15.68 15.24 -1.74
CA ARG A 137 14.43 16.00 -1.70
C ARG A 137 13.25 15.22 -2.30
N MET A 138 13.46 14.54 -3.43
CA MET A 138 12.42 13.69 -4.03
C MET A 138 12.03 12.55 -3.09
N ARG A 139 13.01 11.85 -2.49
CA ARG A 139 12.75 10.71 -1.61
C ARG A 139 12.08 11.11 -0.29
N GLU A 140 12.48 12.23 0.31
CA GLU A 140 11.86 12.78 1.52
C GLU A 140 10.41 13.21 1.27
N ASN A 141 10.12 13.85 0.13
CA ASN A 141 8.74 14.18 -0.26
C ASN A 141 7.84 12.94 -0.41
N GLN A 142 8.36 11.89 -1.05
CA GLN A 142 7.61 10.63 -1.18
C GLN A 142 7.40 9.96 0.18
N GLN A 143 8.43 9.91 1.03
CA GLN A 143 8.32 9.38 2.38
C GLN A 143 7.23 10.13 3.17
N ALA A 144 7.24 11.47 3.14
CA ALA A 144 6.25 12.31 3.83
C ALA A 144 4.83 12.01 3.37
N SER A 145 4.63 11.97 2.04
CA SER A 145 3.34 11.65 1.44
C SER A 145 2.82 10.26 1.86
N LEU A 146 3.70 9.25 1.88
CA LEU A 146 3.35 7.90 2.32
C LEU A 146 3.05 7.84 3.82
N THR A 147 3.83 8.53 4.66
CA THR A 147 3.59 8.61 6.11
C THR A 147 2.22 9.22 6.40
N GLN A 148 1.86 10.31 5.71
CA GLN A 148 0.56 10.96 5.89
C GLN A 148 -0.61 10.06 5.43
N SER A 149 -0.44 9.37 4.30
CA SER A 149 -1.43 8.41 3.80
C SER A 149 -1.61 7.25 4.79
N PHE A 150 -0.50 6.69 5.28
CA PHE A 150 -0.53 5.62 6.26
C PHE A 150 -1.20 6.06 7.57
N PHE A 151 -0.85 7.24 8.10
CA PHE A 151 -1.50 7.82 9.27
C PHE A 151 -3.02 7.94 9.10
N SER A 152 -3.47 8.42 7.94
CA SER A 152 -4.89 8.58 7.63
C SER A 152 -5.64 7.24 7.66
N VAL A 153 -5.05 6.19 7.10
CA VAL A 153 -5.64 4.84 7.09
C VAL A 153 -5.64 4.22 8.49
N VAL A 154 -4.54 4.36 9.26
CA VAL A 154 -4.47 3.90 10.66
C VAL A 154 -5.51 4.60 11.52
N GLN A 155 -5.70 5.91 11.33
CA GLN A 155 -6.75 6.69 12.01
C GLN A 155 -8.15 6.19 11.67
N ARG A 156 -8.42 5.90 10.39
CA ARG A 156 -9.71 5.35 9.97
C ARG A 156 -9.96 3.97 10.58
N PHE A 157 -8.95 3.11 10.58
CA PHE A 157 -9.04 1.78 11.18
C PHE A 157 -9.29 1.85 12.70
N ASN A 158 -8.62 2.75 13.41
CA ASN A 158 -8.88 2.99 14.83
C ASN A 158 -10.32 3.44 15.08
N GLY A 159 -10.88 4.29 14.22
CA GLY A 159 -12.30 4.69 14.28
C GLY A 159 -13.25 3.51 14.11
N ILE A 160 -12.97 2.61 13.17
CA ILE A 160 -13.75 1.37 12.97
C ILE A 160 -13.67 0.47 14.21
N GLN A 161 -12.47 0.28 14.77
CA GLN A 161 -12.29 -0.50 16.00
C GLN A 161 -13.03 0.11 17.19
N ALA A 162 -13.01 1.44 17.36
CA ALA A 162 -13.74 2.13 18.41
C ALA A 162 -15.26 1.94 18.26
N ALA A 163 -15.79 2.03 17.04
CA ALA A 163 -17.20 1.76 16.77
C ALA A 163 -17.56 0.29 17.06
N CYS A 164 -16.68 -0.65 16.71
CA CYS A 164 -16.86 -2.06 17.03
C CYS A 164 -16.83 -2.32 18.54
N LYS A 165 -15.92 -1.66 19.27
CA LYS A 165 -15.79 -1.76 20.73
C LYS A 165 -17.08 -1.33 21.42
N ALA A 166 -17.66 -0.21 20.98
CA ALA A 166 -18.95 0.28 21.49
C ALA A 166 -20.06 -0.76 21.29
N ARG A 167 -20.15 -1.37 20.11
CA ARG A 167 -21.16 -2.41 19.82
C ARG A 167 -20.98 -3.66 20.69
N TYR A 168 -19.75 -4.13 20.89
CA TYR A 168 -19.49 -5.27 21.77
C TYR A 168 -19.87 -4.99 23.22
N LYS A 169 -19.68 -3.75 23.69
CA LYS A 169 -20.17 -3.32 25.01
C LYS A 169 -21.68 -3.36 25.09
N ASP A 170 -22.39 -2.81 24.09
CA ASP A 170 -23.85 -2.81 24.07
C ASP A 170 -24.41 -4.25 24.11
N ASP A 171 -23.82 -5.17 23.34
CA ASP A 171 -24.21 -6.59 23.33
C ASP A 171 -23.93 -7.27 24.68
N LEU A 172 -22.77 -7.01 25.30
CA LEU A 172 -22.44 -7.50 26.63
C LEU A 172 -23.42 -6.97 27.69
N MET A 173 -23.73 -5.68 27.67
CA MET A 173 -24.70 -5.07 28.57
C MET A 173 -26.06 -5.73 28.42
N ARG A 174 -26.55 -5.92 27.19
CA ARG A 174 -27.83 -6.60 26.92
C ARG A 174 -27.83 -8.04 27.45
N ASN A 175 -26.75 -8.78 27.24
CA ASN A 175 -26.66 -10.17 27.67
C ASN A 175 -26.52 -10.29 29.20
N LEU A 176 -25.80 -9.37 29.85
CA LEU A 176 -25.74 -9.29 31.31
C LEU A 176 -27.09 -8.92 31.93
N ARG A 177 -27.88 -8.05 31.29
CA ARG A 177 -29.24 -7.69 31.71
C ARG A 177 -30.21 -8.87 31.67
N ASN A 178 -29.97 -9.86 30.81
CA ASN A 178 -30.75 -11.11 30.83
C ASN A 178 -30.43 -11.99 32.05
N ILE A 179 -29.30 -11.75 32.73
CA ILE A 179 -28.82 -12.54 33.88
C ILE A 179 -29.06 -11.81 35.21
N TYR A 180 -28.81 -10.50 35.27
CA TYR A 180 -28.97 -9.65 36.45
C TYR A 180 -30.21 -8.78 36.35
N SER A 181 -31.03 -8.75 37.41
CA SER A 181 -32.12 -7.79 37.51
C SER A 181 -31.62 -6.38 37.92
N GLU A 182 -32.46 -5.36 37.74
CA GLU A 182 -32.19 -3.96 38.15
C GLU A 182 -31.96 -3.84 39.65
N GLU A 183 -32.61 -4.69 40.44
CA GLU A 183 -32.48 -4.72 41.89
C GLU A 183 -31.14 -5.33 42.36
N GLU A 184 -30.51 -6.16 41.52
CA GLU A 184 -29.24 -6.83 41.86
C GLU A 184 -28.01 -6.04 41.43
N LYS A 185 -28.06 -5.42 40.25
CA LYS A 185 -26.99 -4.56 39.72
C LYS A 185 -27.55 -3.44 38.86
N SER A 186 -27.03 -2.23 39.06
CA SER A 186 -27.32 -1.09 38.19
C SER A 186 -26.56 -1.20 36.86
N ASP A 187 -27.00 -0.44 35.86
CA ASP A 187 -26.34 -0.42 34.55
C ASP A 187 -24.91 0.15 34.64
N GLU A 188 -24.67 1.10 35.56
CA GLU A 188 -23.33 1.61 35.85
C GLU A 188 -22.40 0.52 36.41
N GLU A 189 -22.90 -0.30 37.34
CA GLU A 189 -22.12 -1.41 37.89
C GLU A 189 -21.85 -2.49 36.83
N LEU A 190 -22.81 -2.77 35.95
CA LEU A 190 -22.60 -3.70 34.83
C LEU A 190 -21.58 -3.17 33.83
N ASN A 191 -21.64 -1.88 33.50
CA ASN A 191 -20.65 -1.26 32.63
C ASN A 191 -19.26 -1.26 33.27
N GLU A 192 -19.14 -0.95 34.57
CA GLU A 192 -17.88 -1.07 35.31
C GLU A 192 -17.34 -2.50 35.26
N MET A 193 -18.18 -3.52 35.40
CA MET A 193 -17.76 -4.91 35.28
C MET A 193 -17.22 -5.26 33.88
N ILE A 194 -17.79 -4.68 32.81
CA ILE A 194 -17.30 -4.86 31.45
C ILE A 194 -15.94 -4.16 31.27
N GLU A 195 -15.81 -2.91 31.73
CA GLU A 195 -14.60 -2.09 31.59
C GLU A 195 -13.42 -2.63 32.40
N THR A 196 -13.67 -3.09 33.62
CA THR A 196 -12.65 -3.62 34.52
C THR A 196 -12.30 -5.07 34.23
N GLY A 197 -13.00 -5.72 33.29
CA GLY A 197 -12.89 -7.15 33.02
C GLY A 197 -13.30 -8.02 34.21
N GLN A 198 -14.05 -7.47 35.17
CA GLN A 198 -14.56 -8.19 36.34
C GLN A 198 -15.82 -9.02 36.04
N ILE A 199 -15.98 -9.50 34.81
CA ILE A 199 -16.96 -10.53 34.47
C ILE A 199 -16.45 -11.85 35.07
N GLN A 200 -16.59 -12.00 36.39
CA GLN A 200 -16.08 -13.17 37.11
C GLN A 200 -16.94 -14.39 36.75
N GLU A 201 -16.35 -15.31 35.99
CA GLU A 201 -16.93 -16.59 35.57
C GLU A 201 -17.65 -17.32 36.72
N GLY A 202 -17.09 -17.27 37.94
CA GLY A 202 -17.66 -17.92 39.12
C GLY A 202 -19.00 -17.34 39.61
N ASN A 203 -19.20 -16.02 39.53
CA ASN A 203 -20.45 -15.38 39.99
C ASN A 203 -21.59 -15.59 38.99
N LEU A 204 -21.28 -15.56 37.69
CA LEU A 204 -22.25 -15.87 36.63
C LEU A 204 -22.63 -17.37 36.65
N TYR A 205 -21.64 -18.25 36.85
CA TYR A 205 -21.85 -19.71 36.92
C TYR A 205 -22.61 -20.13 38.19
N GLY A 206 -22.34 -19.50 39.35
CA GLY A 206 -23.10 -19.74 40.58
C GLY A 206 -24.59 -19.40 40.43
N LYS A 207 -24.89 -18.32 39.71
CA LYS A 207 -26.26 -17.89 39.41
C LYS A 207 -26.94 -18.79 38.36
N TYR A 208 -26.17 -19.30 37.40
CA TYR A 208 -26.59 -20.37 36.48
C TYR A 208 -27.03 -21.65 37.22
N LEU A 209 -26.35 -22.05 38.28
CA LEU A 209 -26.70 -23.23 39.08
C LEU A 209 -27.98 -23.04 39.92
N LEU A 210 -28.31 -21.80 40.31
CA LEU A 210 -29.46 -21.50 41.18
C LEU A 210 -30.81 -21.44 40.43
N LYS A 211 -30.83 -21.09 39.14
CA LYS A 211 -32.05 -21.04 38.30
C LYS A 211 -32.31 -22.38 37.59
N ASN A 212 -32.82 -23.37 38.33
CA ASN A 212 -33.15 -24.72 37.81
C ASN A 212 -34.19 -24.76 36.66
N SER A 213 -34.99 -23.71 36.43
CA SER A 213 -36.04 -23.68 35.40
C SER A 213 -35.62 -23.13 34.02
N ALA A 214 -34.40 -22.58 33.90
CA ALA A 214 -33.91 -21.92 32.68
C ALA A 214 -32.47 -22.32 32.30
N GLN A 215 -32.04 -23.54 32.69
CA GLN A 215 -30.66 -24.00 32.54
C GLN A 215 -30.12 -23.87 31.10
N ASN A 216 -30.86 -24.26 30.07
CA ASN A 216 -30.33 -24.25 28.70
C ASN A 216 -30.14 -22.84 28.13
N THR A 217 -31.04 -21.89 28.45
CA THR A 217 -30.94 -20.50 27.96
C THR A 217 -29.86 -19.73 28.68
N ILE A 218 -29.74 -19.89 30.01
CA ILE A 218 -28.70 -19.22 30.80
C ILE A 218 -27.30 -19.73 30.44
N LYS A 219 -27.14 -21.04 30.15
CA LYS A 219 -25.85 -21.60 29.69
C LYS A 219 -25.39 -21.00 28.36
N ALA A 220 -26.33 -20.87 27.41
CA ALA A 220 -26.04 -20.28 26.10
C ALA A 220 -25.62 -18.80 26.25
N THR A 221 -26.38 -18.01 27.02
CA THR A 221 -26.05 -16.60 27.29
C THR A 221 -24.71 -16.45 28.02
N TYR A 222 -24.39 -17.33 28.97
CA TYR A 222 -23.08 -17.35 29.64
C TYR A 222 -21.94 -17.57 28.64
N SER A 223 -22.06 -18.57 27.76
CA SER A 223 -21.04 -18.86 26.75
C SER A 223 -20.85 -17.69 25.79
N GLU A 224 -21.93 -17.02 25.40
CA GLU A 224 -21.92 -15.85 24.53
C GLU A 224 -21.23 -14.64 25.20
N ILE A 225 -21.51 -14.39 26.49
CA ILE A 225 -20.83 -13.34 27.27
C ILE A 225 -19.32 -13.60 27.32
N LYS A 226 -18.92 -14.84 27.61
CA LYS A 226 -17.50 -15.21 27.67
C LYS A 226 -16.80 -14.95 26.34
N GLU A 227 -17.35 -15.46 25.24
CA GLU A 227 -16.75 -15.32 23.92
C GLU A 227 -16.67 -13.85 23.48
N THR A 228 -17.73 -13.09 23.74
CA THR A 228 -17.76 -11.65 23.44
C THR A 228 -16.76 -10.85 24.27
N HIS A 229 -16.56 -11.22 25.54
CA HIS A 229 -15.55 -10.60 26.39
C HIS A 229 -14.13 -10.89 25.90
N GLU A 230 -13.85 -12.12 25.45
CA GLU A 230 -12.56 -12.46 24.83
C GLU A 230 -12.32 -11.67 23.53
N ASP A 231 -13.34 -11.52 22.69
CA ASP A 231 -13.28 -10.73 21.46
C ASP A 231 -13.03 -9.24 21.76
N LEU A 232 -13.72 -8.68 22.75
CA LEU A 232 -13.51 -7.30 23.23
C LEU A 232 -12.07 -7.08 23.71
N LYS A 233 -11.52 -8.02 24.48
CA LYS A 233 -10.13 -7.94 24.97
C LYS A 233 -9.11 -7.94 23.83
N ARG A 234 -9.31 -8.77 22.80
CA ARG A 234 -8.44 -8.78 21.60
C ARG A 234 -8.51 -7.44 20.87
N LEU A 235 -9.70 -6.90 20.72
CA LEU A 235 -9.91 -5.59 20.11
C LEU A 235 -9.17 -4.49 20.89
N GLU A 236 -9.25 -4.49 22.22
CA GLU A 236 -8.52 -3.53 23.06
C GLU A 236 -7.00 -3.63 22.92
N LEU A 237 -6.46 -4.85 22.83
CA LEU A 237 -5.04 -5.05 22.55
C LEU A 237 -4.64 -4.44 21.21
N SER A 238 -5.39 -4.71 20.14
CA SER A 238 -5.13 -4.13 18.82
C SER A 238 -5.26 -2.60 18.83
N MET A 239 -6.24 -2.03 19.55
CA MET A 239 -6.36 -0.58 19.71
C MET A 239 -5.16 0.05 20.42
N ASN A 240 -4.56 -0.64 21.41
CA ASN A 240 -3.34 -0.17 22.06
C ASN A 240 -2.15 -0.20 21.09
N GLU A 241 -2.03 -1.23 20.26
CA GLU A 241 -1.00 -1.28 19.21
C GLU A 241 -1.13 -0.12 18.22
N LEU A 242 -2.37 0.28 17.87
CA LEU A 242 -2.60 1.47 17.05
C LEU A 242 -2.18 2.77 17.73
N GLN A 243 -2.30 2.87 19.06
CA GLN A 243 -1.82 4.04 19.79
C GLN A 243 -0.30 4.17 19.74
N ASP A 244 0.40 3.05 19.89
CA ASP A 244 1.85 3.01 19.70
C ASP A 244 2.22 3.40 18.26
N MET A 245 1.48 2.89 17.28
CA MET A 245 1.64 3.31 15.88
C MET A 245 1.45 4.82 15.69
N PHE A 246 0.46 5.47 16.31
CA PHE A 246 0.30 6.93 16.21
C PHE A 246 1.49 7.69 16.77
N ARG A 247 2.06 7.24 17.90
CA ARG A 247 3.25 7.86 18.47
C ARG A 247 4.45 7.76 17.52
N ASP A 248 4.63 6.61 16.89
CA ASP A 248 5.72 6.40 15.94
C ASP A 248 5.54 7.24 14.67
N LEU A 249 4.31 7.29 14.13
CA LEU A 249 4.00 8.09 12.95
C LEU A 249 4.11 9.59 13.21
N HIS A 250 3.68 10.08 14.38
CA HIS A 250 3.89 11.47 14.77
C HIS A 250 5.38 11.82 14.82
N THR A 251 6.22 10.91 15.31
CA THR A 251 7.68 11.13 15.31
C THR A 251 8.21 11.27 13.88
N LEU A 252 7.79 10.40 12.97
CA LEU A 252 8.17 10.49 11.55
C LEU A 252 7.67 11.78 10.89
N ILE A 253 6.45 12.22 11.18
CA ILE A 253 5.87 13.46 10.63
C ILE A 253 6.60 14.70 11.16
N LEU A 254 6.88 14.75 12.47
CA LEU A 254 7.59 15.88 13.10
C LEU A 254 9.03 16.02 12.58
N MET A 255 9.67 14.93 12.20
CA MET A 255 10.99 14.95 11.57
C MET A 255 10.98 15.54 10.13
N GLN A 256 9.81 15.79 9.53
CA GLN A 256 9.64 16.17 8.12
C GLN A 256 9.08 17.60 7.94
N GLN A 257 9.27 18.48 8.94
CA GLN A 257 8.59 19.79 9.07
C GLN A 257 8.76 20.79 7.89
N ASP A 258 9.75 20.66 7.00
CA ASP A 258 9.99 21.63 5.91
C ASP A 258 9.34 21.26 4.55
N LEU A 259 8.72 20.07 4.40
CA LEU A 259 8.27 19.55 3.09
C LEU A 259 6.75 19.47 2.92
N ILE A 260 5.97 19.85 3.92
CA ILE A 260 4.53 19.54 4.01
C ILE A 260 3.66 20.38 3.06
N ASP A 261 4.08 21.61 2.72
CA ASP A 261 3.24 22.56 1.97
C ASP A 261 2.96 22.18 0.50
N ASN A 262 3.68 21.23 -0.09
CA ASN A 262 3.50 20.82 -1.50
C ASN A 262 2.85 19.44 -1.68
N ILE A 263 2.48 18.75 -0.59
CA ILE A 263 2.06 17.34 -0.62
C ILE A 263 0.56 17.18 -0.81
N GLU A 264 -0.24 18.15 -0.35
CA GLU A 264 -1.71 18.10 -0.37
C GLU A 264 -2.27 17.90 -1.80
N ASP A 265 -1.58 18.43 -2.81
CA ASP A 265 -1.94 18.34 -4.24
C ASP A 265 -1.44 17.06 -4.96
N ASN A 266 -0.54 16.28 -4.34
CA ASN A 266 0.08 15.07 -4.92
C ASN A 266 -0.49 13.76 -4.37
N VAL A 267 -1.07 13.79 -3.16
CA VAL A 267 -1.72 12.62 -2.52
C VAL A 267 -2.98 12.21 -3.30
N LEU A 268 -3.79 13.16 -3.77
CA LEU A 268 -5.02 12.89 -4.52
C LEU A 268 -4.79 12.29 -5.91
N ARG A 269 -3.64 12.54 -6.55
CA ARG A 269 -3.29 11.99 -7.86
C ARG A 269 -2.56 10.64 -7.80
N SER A 270 -2.02 10.25 -6.64
CA SER A 270 -1.24 9.02 -6.49
C SER A 270 -2.05 7.72 -6.46
N ILE A 271 -3.37 7.79 -6.24
CA ILE A 271 -4.26 6.62 -6.16
C ILE A 271 -4.54 6.04 -7.56
N ASP A 272 -4.58 6.88 -8.61
CA ASP A 272 -4.85 6.43 -10.00
C ASP A 272 -3.60 5.88 -10.73
N PHE A 273 -2.38 6.20 -10.27
CA PHE A 273 -1.14 5.76 -10.91
C PHE A 273 -0.59 4.42 -10.39
N THR A 274 -1.12 3.88 -9.29
CA THR A 274 -0.66 2.61 -8.71
C THR A 274 -1.06 1.39 -9.52
N GLU A 275 -2.25 1.39 -10.14
CA GLU A 275 -2.71 0.25 -10.95
C GLU A 275 -1.90 0.12 -12.26
N LYS A 276 -1.64 1.24 -12.93
CA LYS A 276 -0.80 1.29 -14.14
C LYS A 276 0.69 1.10 -13.83
N GLY A 277 1.17 1.62 -12.69
CA GLY A 277 2.56 1.46 -12.24
C GLY A 277 2.95 0.00 -11.98
N VAL A 278 2.07 -0.78 -11.35
CA VAL A 278 2.29 -2.23 -11.11
C VAL A 278 2.35 -3.02 -12.41
N GLN A 279 1.49 -2.71 -13.37
CA GLN A 279 1.55 -3.34 -14.70
C GLN A 279 2.84 -2.99 -15.42
N ASN A 280 3.29 -1.73 -15.35
CA ASN A 280 4.51 -1.28 -16.01
C ASN A 280 5.78 -1.85 -15.37
N ILE A 281 5.88 -1.97 -14.05
CA ILE A 281 7.03 -2.60 -13.37
C ILE A 281 7.08 -4.11 -13.64
N LYS A 282 5.94 -4.81 -13.58
CA LYS A 282 5.88 -6.25 -13.95
C LYS A 282 6.26 -6.47 -15.42
N THR A 283 5.82 -5.58 -16.30
CA THR A 283 6.16 -5.64 -17.72
C THR A 283 7.63 -5.29 -17.97
N ALA A 284 8.19 -4.30 -17.28
CA ALA A 284 9.60 -3.92 -17.36
C ALA A 284 10.54 -5.04 -16.89
N LYS A 285 10.22 -5.72 -15.78
CA LYS A 285 10.97 -6.90 -15.31
C LYS A 285 10.93 -8.03 -16.34
N LYS A 286 9.76 -8.29 -16.93
CA LYS A 286 9.56 -9.30 -17.98
C LYS A 286 10.25 -8.94 -19.31
N ILE A 287 10.36 -7.65 -19.64
CA ILE A 287 11.11 -7.16 -20.79
C ILE A 287 12.62 -7.29 -20.53
N GLY A 288 13.12 -6.90 -19.35
CA GLY A 288 14.53 -7.02 -18.99
C GLY A 288 15.06 -8.46 -19.06
N ASP A 289 14.28 -9.42 -18.58
CA ASP A 289 14.63 -10.85 -18.69
C ASP A 289 14.66 -11.35 -20.15
N LYS A 290 13.78 -10.83 -21.02
CA LYS A 290 13.78 -11.14 -22.46
C LYS A 290 14.91 -10.45 -23.23
N THR A 291 15.33 -9.24 -22.85
CA THR A 291 16.39 -8.50 -23.53
C THR A 291 17.75 -9.18 -23.36
N ARG A 292 17.98 -9.90 -22.25
CA ARG A 292 19.24 -10.66 -22.03
C ARG A 292 19.44 -11.76 -23.06
N ASN A 293 18.36 -12.43 -23.47
CA ASN A 293 18.40 -13.49 -24.49
C ASN A 293 18.52 -12.91 -25.90
N ALA A 294 17.84 -11.80 -26.19
CA ALA A 294 17.89 -11.15 -27.51
C ALA A 294 19.26 -10.54 -27.85
N LYS A 295 19.96 -9.95 -26.86
CA LYS A 295 21.33 -9.44 -27.03
C LYS A 295 22.32 -10.56 -27.39
N CYS A 296 22.15 -11.75 -26.80
CA CYS A 296 22.99 -12.91 -27.08
C CYS A 296 22.75 -13.45 -28.51
N VAL A 297 21.49 -13.51 -28.95
CA VAL A 297 21.14 -13.92 -30.33
C VAL A 297 21.67 -12.94 -31.38
N LEU A 298 21.57 -11.62 -31.13
CA LEU A 298 22.10 -10.61 -32.05
C LEU A 298 23.62 -10.69 -32.17
N LEU A 299 24.34 -10.93 -31.07
CA LEU A 299 25.80 -11.11 -31.07
C LEU A 299 26.21 -12.33 -31.91
N VAL A 300 25.49 -13.46 -31.75
CA VAL A 300 25.73 -14.68 -32.56
C VAL A 300 25.51 -14.42 -34.06
N ILE A 301 24.44 -13.69 -34.43
CA ILE A 301 24.16 -13.35 -35.84
C ILE A 301 25.28 -12.49 -36.43
N VAL A 302 25.76 -11.49 -35.70
CA VAL A 302 26.87 -10.62 -36.15
C VAL A 302 28.15 -11.42 -36.36
N VAL A 303 28.47 -12.36 -35.47
CA VAL A 303 29.64 -13.25 -35.62
C VAL A 303 29.52 -14.15 -36.84
N VAL A 304 28.33 -14.71 -37.10
CA VAL A 304 28.09 -15.55 -38.29
C VAL A 304 28.26 -14.75 -39.58
N ILE A 305 27.72 -13.53 -39.64
CA ILE A 305 27.87 -12.66 -40.82
C ILE A 305 29.34 -12.32 -41.04
N ALA A 306 30.10 -12.00 -39.99
CA ALA A 306 31.54 -11.73 -40.09
C ALA A 306 32.32 -12.93 -40.66
N ILE A 307 32.00 -14.15 -40.23
CA ILE A 307 32.63 -15.38 -40.75
C ILE A 307 32.31 -15.57 -42.24
N VAL A 308 31.06 -15.35 -42.66
CA VAL A 308 30.65 -15.49 -44.07
C VAL A 308 31.40 -14.48 -44.95
N VAL A 309 31.55 -13.23 -44.50
CA VAL A 309 32.29 -12.20 -45.24
C VAL A 309 33.76 -12.60 -45.40
N ILE A 310 34.39 -13.14 -44.34
CA ILE A 310 35.77 -13.62 -44.40
C ILE A 310 35.94 -14.77 -45.40
N LEU A 311 35.00 -15.72 -45.43
CA LEU A 311 35.03 -16.85 -46.36
C LEU A 311 34.86 -16.41 -47.82
N ILE A 312 33.96 -15.46 -48.09
CA ILE A 312 33.78 -14.89 -49.43
C ILE A 312 35.04 -14.14 -49.86
N ALA A 313 35.61 -13.30 -48.99
CA ALA A 313 36.85 -12.59 -49.28
C ALA A 313 38.01 -13.55 -49.57
N ALA A 314 38.17 -14.61 -48.77
CA ALA A 314 39.18 -15.65 -48.99
C ALA A 314 38.96 -16.41 -50.32
N GLY A 315 37.70 -16.72 -50.66
CA GLY A 315 37.34 -17.37 -51.93
C GLY A 315 37.62 -16.49 -53.15
N VAL A 316 37.30 -15.19 -53.09
CA VAL A 316 37.60 -14.23 -54.16
C VAL A 316 39.11 -14.09 -54.36
N ILE A 317 39.88 -14.02 -53.26
CA ILE A 317 41.35 -14.00 -53.33
C ILE A 317 41.88 -15.30 -53.95
N ALA A 318 41.36 -16.46 -53.55
CA ALA A 318 41.78 -17.76 -54.08
C ALA A 318 41.44 -17.97 -55.56
N VAL A 319 40.41 -17.32 -56.10
CA VAL A 319 40.03 -17.36 -57.53
C VAL A 319 40.75 -16.28 -58.34
N ALA A 320 41.04 -15.13 -57.75
CA ALA A 320 41.79 -14.05 -58.41
C ALA A 320 43.28 -14.38 -58.59
N VAL A 321 43.88 -15.12 -57.66
CA VAL A 321 45.30 -15.54 -57.71
C VAL A 321 45.63 -16.43 -58.93
N PRO A 322 44.85 -17.46 -59.30
CA PRO A 322 45.15 -18.31 -60.46
C PRO A 322 44.85 -17.65 -61.83
N LEU A 323 44.04 -16.58 -61.88
CA LEU A 323 43.76 -15.84 -63.13
C LEU A 323 44.84 -14.79 -63.48
N GLY A 324 45.72 -14.47 -62.53
CA GLY A 324 46.79 -13.47 -62.69
C GLY A 324 48.14 -13.98 -63.24
N ILE A 325 48.28 -15.29 -63.53
CA ILE A 325 49.57 -15.86 -64.01
C ILE A 325 49.57 -16.22 -65.51
N LEU A 326 48.46 -16.04 -66.24
CA LEU A 326 48.36 -16.44 -67.67
C LEU A 326 48.26 -15.28 -68.69
N LYS A 327 48.79 -14.10 -68.35
CA LYS A 327 49.16 -13.09 -69.37
C LYS A 327 50.60 -12.64 -69.14
N LYS A 328 51.53 -13.45 -69.64
CA LYS A 328 52.89 -13.03 -70.00
C LYS A 328 52.91 -12.65 -71.47
#